data_AF-A0A514BYZ6-F1
#
_entry.id   AF-A0A514BYZ6-F1
#
_cell.length_a   1.000
_cell.length_b   1.000
_cell.length_c   1.000
_cell.angle_alpha   90.00
_cell.angle_beta   90.00
_cell.angle_gamma   90.00
#
_symmetry.space_group_name_H-M   'P 1'
#
loop_
_entity.id
_entity.type
_entity.pdbx_description
1 polymer ?
#
loop_
_entity_poly.entity_id
_entity_poly.type
_entity_poly.pdbx_seq_one_letter_code
_entity_poly.pdbx_strand_id
1 'polypeptide(L)'
;MDHFRLRKYRGPKVWAKVREAYEAGESGPSCTRRFDVGLANLRKKARLEGWTRRHQAERADRELPREDATVVAPEVNPEEPIDRPTALNACLDHAARAMARGDGQKALAAIKAALAFTEVTRKLDGTEDLFAMEPGRQRALAFLRSQGVLE
;
A
#
# COMPACT_ATOMS: atom_id res chain seq x y z
N MET A 1 -24.27 -41.60 -40.14
CA MET A 1 -24.70 -40.39 -40.86
C MET A 1 -24.14 -39.21 -40.10
N ASP A 2 -22.99 -38.70 -40.53
CA ASP A 2 -22.28 -37.66 -39.80
C ASP A 2 -23.06 -36.36 -39.83
N HIS A 3 -23.56 -35.95 -38.67
CA HIS A 3 -24.17 -34.65 -38.48
C HIS A 3 -23.05 -33.60 -38.46
N PHE A 4 -22.69 -33.08 -39.63
CA PHE A 4 -21.89 -31.86 -39.72
C PHE A 4 -22.71 -30.72 -39.11
N ARG A 5 -22.56 -30.48 -37.81
CA ARG A 5 -23.07 -29.27 -37.16
C ARG A 5 -22.35 -28.10 -37.82
N LEU A 6 -23.02 -27.43 -38.77
CA LEU A 6 -22.55 -26.17 -39.31
C LEU A 6 -22.29 -25.21 -38.15
N ARG A 7 -21.01 -25.01 -37.84
CA ARG A 7 -20.59 -24.09 -36.78
C ARG A 7 -21.06 -22.71 -37.19
N LYS A 8 -21.97 -22.10 -36.43
CA LYS A 8 -22.43 -20.71 -36.65
C LYS A 8 -21.20 -19.80 -36.67
N TYR A 9 -20.74 -19.43 -37.86
CA TYR A 9 -19.66 -18.48 -38.03
C TYR A 9 -20.23 -17.06 -38.00
N ARG A 10 -19.51 -16.15 -37.35
CA ARG A 10 -19.81 -14.72 -37.35
C ARG A 10 -18.56 -14.00 -37.82
N GLY A 11 -18.75 -13.16 -38.84
CA GLY A 11 -17.67 -12.36 -39.40
C GLY A 11 -17.12 -11.35 -38.40
N PRO A 12 -15.96 -10.76 -38.71
CA PRO A 12 -15.26 -9.83 -37.81
C PRO A 12 -16.12 -8.61 -37.46
N LYS A 13 -16.93 -8.10 -38.39
CA LYS A 13 -17.84 -6.97 -38.15
C LYS A 13 -18.87 -7.23 -37.04
N VAL A 14 -19.40 -8.46 -36.95
CA VAL A 14 -20.34 -8.82 -35.87
C VAL A 14 -19.61 -8.89 -34.55
N TRP A 15 -18.42 -9.49 -34.53
CA TRP A 15 -17.62 -9.57 -33.31
C TRP A 15 -17.15 -8.21 -32.80
N ALA A 16 -16.91 -7.23 -33.67
CA ALA A 16 -16.63 -5.85 -33.26
C ALA A 16 -17.81 -5.24 -32.48
N LYS A 17 -19.04 -5.40 -32.99
CA LYS A 17 -20.26 -4.93 -32.30
C LYS A 17 -20.52 -5.68 -30.99
N VAL A 18 -20.26 -6.99 -30.97
CA VAL A 18 -20.35 -7.81 -29.75
C VAL A 18 -19.35 -7.32 -28.70
N ARG A 19 -18.11 -7.03 -29.12
CA ARG A 19 -17.06 -6.52 -28.24
C ARG A 19 -17.46 -5.18 -27.64
N GLU A 20 -17.88 -4.23 -28.48
CA GLU A 20 -18.34 -2.91 -28.05
C GLU A 20 -19.44 -3.00 -26.97
N ALA A 21 -20.48 -3.80 -27.22
CA ALA A 21 -21.57 -4.00 -26.25
C ALA A 21 -21.09 -4.68 -24.95
N TYR A 22 -20.23 -5.70 -25.06
CA TYR A 22 -19.72 -6.44 -23.92
C TYR A 22 -18.77 -5.60 -23.05
N GLU A 23 -17.89 -4.81 -23.68
CA GLU A 23 -16.99 -3.89 -23.00
C GLU A 23 -17.76 -2.74 -22.34
N ALA A 24 -18.85 -2.26 -22.95
CA ALA A 24 -19.79 -1.30 -22.34
C ALA A 24 -20.56 -1.86 -21.12
N GLY A 25 -20.38 -3.13 -20.78
CA GLY A 25 -20.92 -3.75 -19.57
C GLY A 25 -22.20 -4.56 -19.78
N GLU A 26 -22.67 -4.73 -21.03
CA GLU A 26 -23.81 -5.61 -21.34
C GLU A 26 -23.50 -7.07 -20.92
N SER A 27 -24.47 -7.75 -20.31
CA SER A 27 -24.26 -9.12 -19.83
C SER A 27 -24.05 -10.11 -20.99
N GLY A 28 -23.19 -11.12 -20.78
CA GLY A 28 -22.93 -12.17 -21.77
C GLY A 28 -24.19 -12.81 -22.36
N PRO A 29 -25.17 -13.26 -21.55
CA PRO A 29 -26.44 -13.78 -22.06
C PRO A 29 -27.21 -12.80 -22.96
N SER A 30 -27.21 -11.50 -22.62
CA SER A 30 -27.85 -10.49 -23.45
C SER A 30 -27.15 -10.33 -24.81
N CYS A 31 -25.82 -10.19 -24.81
CA CYS A 31 -25.02 -10.14 -26.05
C CYS A 31 -25.25 -11.38 -26.92
N THR A 32 -25.36 -12.57 -26.31
CA THR A 32 -25.58 -13.81 -27.07
C THR A 32 -26.92 -13.87 -27.78
N ARG A 33 -27.98 -13.36 -27.15
CA ARG A 33 -29.31 -13.26 -27.77
C ARG A 33 -29.32 -12.20 -28.88
N ARG A 34 -28.72 -11.04 -28.61
CA ARG A 34 -28.72 -9.88 -29.53
C ARG A 34 -27.94 -10.13 -30.83
N PHE A 35 -26.80 -10.82 -30.74
CA PHE A 35 -25.90 -11.02 -31.88
C PHE A 35 -25.86 -12.46 -32.40
N ASP A 36 -26.73 -13.34 -31.89
CA ASP A 36 -26.78 -14.78 -32.17
C ASP A 36 -25.38 -15.44 -32.16
N VAL A 37 -24.66 -15.24 -31.05
CA VAL A 37 -23.37 -15.86 -30.75
C VAL A 37 -23.50 -16.83 -29.59
N GLY A 38 -22.70 -17.90 -29.59
CA GLY A 38 -22.68 -18.84 -28.47
C GLY A 38 -21.97 -18.28 -27.24
N LEU A 39 -22.56 -18.46 -26.05
CA LEU A 39 -22.02 -17.95 -24.78
C LEU A 39 -20.60 -18.48 -24.48
N ALA A 40 -20.36 -19.76 -24.73
CA ALA A 40 -19.03 -20.36 -24.55
C ALA A 40 -17.98 -19.71 -25.49
N ASN A 41 -18.39 -19.40 -26.73
CA ASN A 41 -17.51 -18.80 -27.73
C ASN A 41 -17.23 -17.33 -27.38
N LEU A 42 -18.24 -16.59 -26.90
CA LEU A 42 -18.08 -15.24 -26.38
C LEU A 42 -17.10 -15.23 -25.20
N ARG A 43 -17.29 -16.09 -24.19
CA ARG A 43 -16.38 -16.18 -23.02
C ARG A 43 -14.96 -16.54 -23.43
N LYS A 44 -14.80 -17.52 -24.34
CA LYS A 44 -13.49 -17.92 -24.86
C LYS A 44 -12.79 -16.74 -25.54
N LYS A 45 -13.52 -16.02 -26.39
CA LYS A 45 -13.00 -14.87 -27.14
C LYS A 45 -12.68 -13.68 -26.22
N ALA A 46 -13.58 -13.36 -25.30
CA ALA A 46 -13.36 -12.31 -24.28
C ALA A 46 -12.14 -12.58 -23.40
N ARG A 47 -11.85 -13.85 -23.07
CA ARG A 47 -10.63 -14.22 -22.34
C ARG A 47 -9.38 -14.09 -23.19
N LEU A 48 -9.41 -14.55 -24.44
CA LEU A 48 -8.24 -14.53 -25.33
C LEU A 48 -7.86 -13.12 -25.80
N GLU A 49 -8.86 -12.28 -26.05
CA GLU A 49 -8.66 -10.91 -26.53
C GLU A 49 -8.70 -9.86 -25.42
N GLY A 50 -8.92 -10.28 -24.17
CA GLY A 50 -8.87 -9.41 -23.00
C GLY A 50 -10.04 -8.43 -22.88
N TRP A 51 -11.26 -8.82 -23.27
CA TRP A 51 -12.46 -7.98 -23.16
C TRP A 51 -13.08 -7.98 -21.75
N THR A 52 -12.57 -8.84 -20.85
CA THR A 52 -13.11 -8.97 -19.49
C THR A 52 -12.90 -7.71 -18.67
N ARG A 53 -13.77 -7.44 -17.69
CA ARG A 53 -13.63 -6.31 -16.74
C ARG A 53 -12.25 -6.25 -16.08
N ARG A 54 -11.68 -7.40 -15.71
CA ARG A 54 -10.33 -7.49 -15.15
C ARG A 54 -9.27 -6.93 -16.11
N HIS A 55 -9.30 -7.34 -17.37
CA HIS A 55 -8.34 -6.84 -18.37
C HIS A 55 -8.56 -5.35 -18.67
N GLN A 56 -9.80 -4.87 -18.63
CA GLN A 56 -10.09 -3.44 -18.76
C GLN A 56 -9.51 -2.65 -17.58
N ALA A 57 -9.66 -3.14 -16.35
CA ALA A 57 -9.05 -2.54 -15.17
C ALA A 57 -7.52 -2.55 -15.25
N GLU A 58 -6.90 -3.68 -15.59
CA GLU A 58 -5.44 -3.78 -15.76
C GLU A 58 -4.90 -2.83 -16.85
N ARG A 59 -5.69 -2.53 -17.89
CA ARG A 59 -5.34 -1.51 -18.90
C ARG A 59 -5.50 -0.10 -18.37
N ALA A 60 -6.62 0.20 -17.71
CA ALA A 60 -6.85 1.49 -17.08
C ALA A 60 -5.77 1.80 -16.04
N ASP A 61 -5.37 0.84 -15.21
CA ASP A 61 -4.31 0.97 -14.22
C ASP A 61 -2.95 1.29 -14.84
N ARG A 62 -2.69 0.82 -16.07
CA ARG A 62 -1.47 1.13 -16.83
C ARG A 62 -1.52 2.52 -17.47
N GLU A 63 -2.70 2.95 -17.90
CA GLU A 63 -2.93 4.22 -18.59
C GLU A 63 -3.10 5.39 -17.62
N LEU A 64 -3.49 5.12 -16.37
CA LEU A 64 -3.35 6.10 -15.30
C LEU A 64 -1.91 6.59 -15.33
N PRO A 65 -1.68 7.92 -15.35
CA PRO A 65 -0.38 8.45 -15.04
C PRO A 65 0.03 7.72 -13.78
N ARG A 66 1.18 7.01 -13.83
CA ARG A 66 1.83 6.66 -12.59
C ARG A 66 1.89 8.02 -11.92
N GLU A 67 1.14 8.19 -10.84
CA GLU A 67 1.64 9.04 -9.81
C GLU A 67 2.96 8.34 -9.47
N ASP A 68 4.01 8.73 -10.20
CA ASP A 68 5.24 9.15 -9.58
C ASP A 68 4.80 10.24 -8.60
N ALA A 69 4.10 9.80 -7.55
CA ALA A 69 4.36 10.19 -6.22
C ALA A 69 5.82 9.75 -5.96
N THR A 70 6.76 10.33 -6.69
CA THR A 70 7.70 11.22 -6.04
C THR A 70 6.89 12.24 -5.23
N VAL A 71 6.22 11.76 -4.17
CA VAL A 71 6.61 12.28 -2.88
C VAL A 71 8.10 12.12 -2.95
N VAL A 72 8.79 13.21 -3.27
CA VAL A 72 10.17 13.36 -2.85
C VAL A 72 10.03 13.17 -1.36
N ALA A 73 10.09 11.90 -0.92
CA ALA A 73 10.39 11.59 0.44
C ALA A 73 11.62 12.45 0.66
N PRO A 74 11.61 13.37 1.65
CA PRO A 74 12.80 14.15 1.93
C PRO A 74 13.94 13.15 1.91
N GLU A 75 14.99 13.44 1.14
CA GLU A 75 16.10 12.53 0.94
C GLU A 75 16.66 12.26 2.34
N VAL A 76 16.18 11.19 2.98
CA VAL A 76 16.51 10.89 4.36
C VAL A 76 17.88 10.29 4.24
N ASN A 77 18.89 11.13 4.44
CA ASN A 77 20.26 10.67 4.52
C ASN A 77 20.32 9.65 5.66
N PRO A 78 20.52 8.34 5.38
CA PRO A 78 20.38 7.29 6.38
C PRO A 78 21.45 7.37 7.48
N GLU A 79 22.48 8.19 7.28
CA GLU A 79 23.57 8.44 8.23
C GLU A 79 23.32 9.64 9.15
N GLU A 80 22.32 10.50 8.86
CA GLU A 80 22.06 11.66 9.68
C GLU A 80 21.10 11.30 10.83
N PRO A 81 21.48 11.56 12.10
CA PRO A 81 20.63 11.25 13.24
C PRO A 81 19.30 12.01 13.12
N ILE A 82 18.20 11.29 12.93
CA ILE A 82 16.87 11.90 12.89
C ILE A 82 16.53 12.39 14.30
N ASP A 83 16.30 13.69 14.43
CA ASP A 83 15.82 14.31 15.65
C ASP A 83 14.51 13.66 16.13
N ARG A 84 14.45 13.26 17.41
CA ARG A 84 13.35 12.43 17.95
C ARG A 84 11.98 13.13 17.84
N PRO A 85 11.81 14.42 18.18
CA PRO A 85 10.61 15.20 17.88
C PRO A 85 10.21 15.18 16.40
N THR A 86 11.20 15.32 15.51
CA THR A 86 10.97 15.33 14.06
C THR A 86 10.44 13.97 13.57
N ALA A 87 11.00 12.86 14.05
CA ALA A 87 10.52 11.52 13.74
C ALA A 87 9.08 11.30 14.24
N LEU A 88 8.76 11.75 15.45
CA LEU A 88 7.42 11.61 16.03
C LEU A 88 6.37 12.39 15.23
N ASN A 89 6.68 13.64 14.86
CA ASN A 89 5.79 14.47 14.04
C ASN A 89 5.51 13.81 12.68
N ALA A 90 6.53 13.24 12.03
CA ALA A 90 6.34 12.52 10.77
C ALA A 90 5.40 11.30 10.91
N CYS A 91 5.49 10.55 12.02
CA CYS A 91 4.56 9.45 12.29
C CYS A 91 3.11 9.94 12.49
N LEU A 92 2.92 11.05 13.19
CA LEU A 92 1.60 11.65 13.44
C LEU A 92 0.97 12.20 12.15
N ASP A 93 1.76 12.89 11.32
CA ASP A 93 1.32 13.36 10.01
C ASP A 93 0.87 12.21 9.11
N HIS A 94 1.61 11.09 9.14
CA HIS A 94 1.22 9.89 8.39
C HIS A 94 -0.12 9.32 8.90
N ALA A 95 -0.31 9.25 10.22
CA ALA A 95 -1.57 8.81 10.82
C ALA A 95 -2.75 9.72 10.41
N ALA A 96 -2.56 11.04 10.44
CA ALA A 96 -3.57 12.01 10.04
C ALA A 96 -3.98 11.85 8.55
N ARG A 97 -2.99 11.67 7.67
CA ARG A 97 -3.25 11.40 6.24
C ARG A 97 -3.95 10.06 5.99
N ALA A 98 -3.69 9.04 6.80
CA ALA A 98 -4.41 7.77 6.72
C ALA A 98 -5.87 7.91 7.17
N MET A 99 -6.13 8.65 8.25
CA MET A 99 -7.48 8.97 8.73
C MET A 99 -8.28 9.75 7.68
N ALA A 100 -7.69 10.79 7.07
CA ALA A 100 -8.36 11.61 6.06
C ALA A 100 -8.80 10.79 4.82
N ARG A 101 -8.12 9.68 4.54
CA ARG A 101 -8.45 8.76 3.44
C ARG A 101 -9.44 7.64 3.84
N GLY A 102 -9.93 7.64 5.08
CA GLY A 102 -10.83 6.62 5.60
C GLY A 102 -10.15 5.28 5.94
N ASP A 103 -8.82 5.24 5.95
CA ASP A 103 -8.06 4.01 6.19
C ASP A 103 -7.68 3.89 7.68
N GLY A 104 -8.69 3.55 8.50
CA GLY A 104 -8.55 3.48 9.95
C GLY A 104 -7.54 2.44 10.44
N GLN A 105 -7.32 1.36 9.69
CA GLN A 105 -6.33 0.34 10.05
C GLN A 105 -4.90 0.87 9.92
N LYS A 106 -4.59 1.58 8.83
CA LYS A 106 -3.28 2.22 8.66
C LYS A 106 -3.03 3.33 9.68
N ALA A 107 -4.06 4.13 9.97
CA ALA A 107 -3.95 5.16 11.00
C ALA A 107 -3.63 4.58 12.39
N LEU A 108 -4.33 3.52 12.78
CA LEU A 108 -4.08 2.83 14.05
C LEU A 108 -2.67 2.24 14.13
N ALA A 109 -2.18 1.64 13.04
CA ALA A 109 -0.83 1.12 12.97
C ALA A 109 0.23 2.22 13.15
N ALA A 110 0.04 3.38 12.50
CA ALA A 110 0.95 4.52 12.62
C ALA A 110 0.97 5.10 14.05
N ILE A 111 -0.19 5.21 14.71
CA ILE A 111 -0.28 5.67 16.10
C ILE A 111 0.44 4.70 17.05
N LYS A 112 0.25 3.38 16.87
CA LYS A 112 0.95 2.37 17.68
C LYS A 112 2.47 2.44 17.51
N ALA A 113 2.93 2.67 16.29
CA ALA A 113 4.36 2.84 16.00
C ALA A 113 4.92 4.10 16.70
N ALA A 114 4.19 5.22 16.66
CA ALA A 114 4.57 6.45 17.34
C ALA A 114 4.70 6.25 18.86
N LEU A 115 3.72 5.57 19.48
CA LEU A 115 3.76 5.24 20.91
C LEU A 115 4.95 4.35 21.27
N ALA A 116 5.20 3.30 20.47
CA ALA A 116 6.35 2.43 20.68
C ALA A 116 7.68 3.18 20.56
N PHE A 117 7.79 4.11 19.60
CA PHE A 117 8.95 4.97 19.45
C PHE A 117 9.20 5.85 20.68
N THR A 118 8.15 6.48 21.22
CA THR A 118 8.28 7.30 22.45
C THR A 118 8.72 6.47 23.66
N GLU A 119 8.28 5.22 23.77
CA GLU A 119 8.66 4.34 24.87
C GLU A 119 10.12 3.86 24.75
N VAL A 120 10.57 3.54 23.54
CA VAL A 120 11.96 3.13 23.28
C VAL A 120 12.91 4.30 23.52
N THR A 121 12.59 5.48 23.01
CA THR A 121 13.40 6.69 23.21
C THR A 121 13.50 7.07 24.68
N ARG A 122 12.39 7.05 25.43
CA ARG A 122 12.39 7.29 26.87
C ARG A 122 13.29 6.33 27.64
N LYS A 123 13.30 5.04 27.26
CA LYS A 123 14.20 4.05 27.87
C LYS A 123 15.66 4.37 27.55
N LEU A 124 15.96 4.72 26.30
CA LEU A 124 17.30 5.09 25.88
C LEU A 124 17.80 6.33 26.62
N ASP A 125 16.98 7.36 26.78
CA ASP A 125 17.33 8.59 27.55
C ASP A 125 17.69 8.25 29.00
N GLY A 126 16.89 7.40 29.65
CA GLY A 126 17.20 6.92 31.01
C GLY A 126 18.43 6.02 31.09
N THR A 127 18.91 5.47 29.97
CA THR A 127 20.14 4.69 29.92
C THR A 127 21.35 5.57 29.58
N GLU A 128 21.18 6.54 28.68
CA GLU A 128 22.17 7.60 28.40
C GLU A 128 22.46 8.41 29.67
N ASP A 129 21.46 8.75 30.50
CA ASP A 129 21.67 9.42 31.79
C ASP A 129 22.46 8.57 32.81
N LEU A 130 22.36 7.24 32.74
CA LEU A 130 23.15 6.32 33.57
C LEU A 130 24.62 6.24 33.09
N PHE A 131 24.85 6.33 31.78
CA PHE A 131 26.18 6.30 31.17
C PHE A 131 26.86 7.69 31.14
N ALA A 132 26.07 8.78 31.13
CA ALA A 132 26.52 10.17 31.15
C ALA A 132 26.73 10.71 32.58
N MET A 133 26.51 9.91 33.63
CA MET A 133 27.10 10.19 34.94
C MET A 133 28.62 10.16 34.79
N GLU A 134 29.21 11.35 34.60
CA GLU A 134 30.65 11.61 34.52
C GLU A 134 31.45 10.62 35.39
N PRO A 135 32.46 9.91 34.85
CA PRO A 135 33.30 9.00 35.65
C PRO A 135 33.95 9.72 36.84
N GLY A 136 34.11 11.05 36.75
CA GLY A 136 34.51 11.91 37.88
C GLY A 136 33.47 12.00 38.99
N ARG A 137 32.17 12.03 38.68
CA ARG A 137 31.07 12.07 39.65
C ARG A 137 30.86 10.72 40.33
N GLN A 138 31.01 9.60 39.61
CA GLN A 138 31.01 8.27 40.24
C GLN A 138 32.20 8.08 41.20
N ARG A 139 33.39 8.56 40.83
CA ARG A 139 34.55 8.58 41.74
C ARG A 139 34.35 9.51 42.93
N ALA A 140 33.77 10.70 42.71
CA ALA A 140 33.47 11.65 43.79
C ALA A 140 32.41 11.09 44.76
N LEU A 141 31.34 10.46 44.27
CA LEU A 141 30.32 9.84 45.11
C LEU A 141 30.85 8.60 45.83
N ALA A 142 31.69 7.78 45.19
CA ALA A 142 32.36 6.66 45.84
C ALA A 142 33.35 7.11 46.93
N PHE A 143 34.09 8.20 46.68
CA PHE A 143 34.96 8.84 47.67
C PHE A 143 34.18 9.43 48.84
N LEU A 144 33.09 10.15 48.59
CA LEU A 144 32.25 10.72 49.64
C LEU A 144 31.56 9.63 50.49
N ARG A 145 31.18 8.49 49.89
CA ARG A 145 30.69 7.32 50.64
C ARG A 145 31.78 6.63 51.47
N SER A 146 33.01 6.52 50.97
CA SER A 146 34.11 5.93 51.75
C SER A 146 34.56 6.82 52.92
N GLN A 147 34.26 8.12 52.87
CA GLN A 147 34.47 9.08 53.95
C GLN A 147 33.25 9.21 54.89
N GLY A 148 32.16 8.46 54.67
CA GLY A 148 30.97 8.49 55.53
C GLY A 148 30.14 9.78 55.43
N VAL A 149 30.29 10.56 54.36
CA VAL A 149 29.60 11.85 54.16
C VAL A 149 28.21 11.66 53.55
N LEU A 150 27.98 10.52 52.88
CA LEU A 150 26.70 10.13 52.31
C LEU A 150 26.35 8.72 52.81
N GLU A 151 25.19 8.58 53.45
CA GLU A 151 24.62 7.27 53.84
C GLU A 151 24.14 6.46 52.63
#